data_AF-A0A955WQ88-F1
#
_entry.id   AF-A0A955WQ88-F1
#
_cell.length_a   1.000
_cell.length_b   1.000
_cell.length_c   1.000
_cell.angle_alpha   90.00
_cell.angle_beta   90.00
_cell.angle_gamma   90.00
#
_symmetry.space_group_name_H-M   'P 1'
#
loop_
_entity.id
_entity.type
_entity.pdbx_description
1 polymer ?
#
loop_
_entity_poly.entity_id
_entity_poly.type
_entity_poly.pdbx_seq_one_letter_code
_entity_poly.pdbx_strand_id
1 'polypeptide(L)'
;FDVGWLKDARARFELVAVVNRLDRKHVRAGGCGERRLIYRLAYTAGAAASRLPMTLNVVLPQDPAPGEAGCAGVAARWLAVEGAPDRAQALLSGPLAAPRTVERVETNLQSVRIPSGVRPDLGGHAGYVLRVFRAQPGPDGRPARLQVGTLENTPTVTLDGARREALRRYLRARPGEIDSGLLVLPDEFLARRSVSVAPRGVPRAANRPYRKVLGPANRLFRKVKFEGELVRSAAGALRRLETMSCKGCHQSGSLAGFHLLGEAQDPQGRWNEVAVPFSRHLQGELGWRRGFLEATARGEAYAVPRPFAERTGGGAMGAPCGLGDDPTFKTWGCDAGLVCHDTLGDALGVCGHAAPVPPGGLTEQATLVPSKSKAPDRVRLRDRLACSGPDPEGATSGNGFPGGMCHAPCDAYGARQGDAVCGPVPFDGGALFGGFTHCLARLGKPFAACIADSSRPTWLAHCDRANPCREDYLCARVPGLPGDEGACLPTYFLAQIRVDGHALADR
;
A
#
# COMPACT_ATOMS: atom_id res chain seq x y z
N PHE A 1 -15.73 -5.91 9.78
CA PHE A 1 -15.54 -7.15 9.03
C PHE A 1 -16.52 -8.18 9.54
N ASP A 2 -17.35 -8.76 8.66
CA ASP A 2 -18.23 -9.87 9.05
C ASP A 2 -17.44 -11.18 9.03
N VAL A 3 -17.29 -11.80 10.20
CA VAL A 3 -16.54 -13.06 10.36
C VAL A 3 -17.25 -14.25 9.70
N GLY A 4 -18.53 -14.12 9.34
CA GLY A 4 -19.27 -15.13 8.58
C GLY A 4 -18.61 -15.49 7.26
N TRP A 5 -17.94 -14.54 6.60
CA TRP A 5 -17.18 -14.77 5.37
C TRP A 5 -16.05 -15.82 5.51
N LEU A 6 -15.55 -16.07 6.72
CA LEU A 6 -14.53 -17.10 6.94
C LEU A 6 -15.11 -18.53 6.96
N LYS A 7 -16.43 -18.66 7.05
CA LYS A 7 -17.16 -19.93 7.12
C LYS A 7 -18.13 -20.13 5.95
N ASP A 8 -18.33 -19.10 5.13
CA ASP A 8 -19.25 -19.15 4.00
C ASP A 8 -18.68 -20.04 2.88
N ALA A 9 -19.47 -21.00 2.41
CA ALA A 9 -19.05 -21.95 1.38
C ALA A 9 -18.73 -21.30 0.03
N ARG A 10 -19.21 -20.08 -0.22
CA ARG A 10 -18.91 -19.29 -1.44
C ARG A 10 -17.60 -18.55 -1.36
N ALA A 11 -17.04 -18.42 -0.15
CA ALA A 11 -15.80 -17.71 0.09
C ALA A 11 -14.60 -18.65 -0.01
N ARG A 12 -13.49 -18.15 -0.57
CA ARG A 12 -12.24 -18.88 -0.72
C ARG A 12 -11.05 -17.95 -0.64
N PHE A 13 -9.89 -18.48 -0.25
CA PHE A 13 -8.62 -17.76 -0.38
C PHE A 13 -8.04 -18.01 -1.77
N GLU A 14 -8.01 -16.99 -2.61
CA GLU A 14 -7.43 -17.03 -3.94
C GLU A 14 -5.96 -16.64 -3.90
N LEU A 15 -5.09 -17.42 -4.53
CA LEU A 15 -3.70 -17.03 -4.74
C LEU A 15 -3.67 -15.86 -5.73
N VAL A 16 -3.15 -14.72 -5.28
CA VAL A 16 -3.04 -13.50 -6.10
C VAL A 16 -1.60 -13.15 -6.47
N ALA A 17 -0.62 -13.73 -5.77
CA ALA A 17 0.79 -13.59 -6.15
C ALA A 17 1.70 -14.66 -5.56
N VAL A 18 2.76 -14.94 -6.31
CA VAL A 18 3.96 -15.66 -5.86
C VAL A 18 5.11 -14.67 -5.86
N VAL A 19 5.77 -14.49 -4.70
CA VAL A 19 6.72 -13.40 -4.49
C VAL A 19 8.06 -13.93 -3.99
N ASN A 20 9.13 -13.61 -4.73
CA ASN A 20 10.51 -13.88 -4.34
C ASN A 20 11.05 -12.78 -3.43
N ARG A 21 11.36 -13.08 -2.17
CA ARG A 21 12.00 -12.17 -1.23
C ARG A 21 13.42 -12.61 -0.88
N LEU A 22 14.26 -12.85 -1.88
CA LEU A 22 15.71 -13.13 -1.71
C LEU A 22 16.42 -11.99 -0.96
N ASP A 23 15.91 -10.76 -1.09
CA ASP A 23 16.35 -9.57 -0.35
C ASP A 23 16.28 -9.74 1.17
N ARG A 24 15.51 -10.71 1.66
CA ARG A 24 15.35 -11.05 3.07
C ARG A 24 16.44 -11.96 3.63
N LYS A 25 17.43 -12.36 2.84
CA LYS A 25 18.51 -13.25 3.31
C LYS A 25 19.25 -12.75 4.56
N HIS A 26 19.30 -11.42 4.76
CA HIS A 26 19.90 -10.81 5.95
C HIS A 26 19.17 -11.11 7.27
N VAL A 27 17.90 -11.53 7.23
CA VAL A 27 17.10 -11.75 8.45
C VAL A 27 17.33 -13.12 9.08
N ARG A 28 17.79 -14.10 8.29
CA ARG A 28 18.10 -15.44 8.78
C ARG A 28 19.49 -15.84 8.31
N ALA A 29 20.43 -15.92 9.24
CA ALA A 29 21.78 -16.38 8.97
C ALA A 29 21.75 -17.75 8.24
N GLY A 30 22.55 -17.87 7.18
CA GLY A 30 22.66 -19.10 6.37
C GLY A 30 21.49 -19.37 5.40
N GLY A 31 20.39 -18.62 5.46
CA GLY A 31 19.26 -18.77 4.54
C GLY A 31 19.34 -17.85 3.32
N CYS A 32 18.59 -18.16 2.26
CA CYS A 32 18.49 -17.32 1.06
C CYS A 32 17.21 -16.49 1.03
N GLY A 33 16.73 -16.03 2.18
CA GLY A 33 15.52 -15.20 2.28
C GLY A 33 14.23 -16.02 2.26
N GLU A 34 13.17 -15.46 1.67
CA GLU A 34 11.80 -15.99 1.80
C GLU A 34 11.07 -16.07 0.46
N ARG A 35 10.29 -17.12 0.21
CA ARG A 35 9.28 -17.12 -0.86
C ARG A 35 7.90 -16.97 -0.23
N ARG A 36 7.03 -16.22 -0.87
CA ARG A 36 5.75 -15.79 -0.31
C ARG A 36 4.61 -16.11 -1.25
N LEU A 37 3.56 -16.71 -0.70
CA LEU A 37 2.30 -16.97 -1.39
C LEU A 37 1.26 -16.02 -0.80
N ILE A 38 0.79 -15.07 -1.62
CA ILE A 38 -0.16 -14.05 -1.17
C ILE A 38 -1.55 -14.48 -1.61
N TYR A 39 -2.46 -14.62 -0.65
CA TYR A 39 -3.85 -14.96 -0.86
C TYR A 39 -4.77 -13.82 -0.47
N ARG A 40 -5.87 -13.65 -1.21
CA ARG A 40 -6.96 -12.75 -0.82
C ARG A 40 -8.24 -13.52 -0.61
N LEU A 41 -9.00 -13.13 0.41
CA LEU A 41 -10.34 -13.68 0.62
C LEU A 41 -11.24 -13.16 -0.51
N ALA A 42 -11.83 -14.05 -1.28
CA ALA A 42 -12.74 -13.75 -2.37
C ALA A 42 -14.03 -14.54 -2.22
N TYR A 43 -15.08 -14.12 -2.92
CA TYR A 43 -16.34 -14.85 -2.96
C TYR A 43 -16.99 -14.76 -4.34
N THR A 44 -17.85 -15.74 -4.62
CA THR A 44 -18.72 -15.76 -5.80
C THR A 44 -20.14 -16.10 -5.34
N ALA A 45 -21.09 -15.19 -5.53
CA ALA A 45 -22.49 -15.32 -5.11
C ALA A 45 -23.42 -14.93 -6.26
N GLY A 46 -23.99 -15.92 -6.94
CA GLY A 46 -24.78 -15.69 -8.15
C GLY A 46 -23.95 -14.97 -9.22
N ALA A 47 -24.45 -13.85 -9.73
CA ALA A 47 -23.74 -13.02 -10.70
C ALA A 47 -22.66 -12.10 -10.08
N ALA A 48 -22.59 -11.99 -8.74
CA ALA A 48 -21.62 -11.13 -8.05
C ALA A 48 -20.35 -11.91 -7.67
N ALA A 49 -19.18 -11.36 -8.00
CA ALA A 49 -17.89 -11.86 -7.52
C ALA A 49 -17.02 -10.68 -7.09
N SER A 50 -16.29 -10.83 -5.98
CA SER A 50 -15.37 -9.79 -5.51
C SER A 50 -14.35 -10.38 -4.53
N ARG A 51 -13.29 -9.61 -4.29
CA ARG A 51 -12.37 -9.82 -3.16
C ARG A 51 -12.80 -8.98 -1.97
N LEU A 52 -12.52 -9.44 -0.77
CA LEU A 52 -12.64 -8.70 0.49
C LEU A 52 -11.26 -8.10 0.84
N PRO A 53 -11.21 -7.06 1.69
CA PRO A 53 -9.96 -6.42 2.13
C PRO A 53 -9.29 -7.24 3.24
N MET A 54 -9.04 -8.52 2.95
CA MET A 54 -8.32 -9.46 3.79
C MET A 54 -7.30 -10.24 2.97
N THR A 55 -6.04 -10.18 3.40
CA THR A 55 -4.91 -10.85 2.76
C THR A 55 -4.22 -11.78 3.76
N LEU A 56 -3.86 -12.98 3.30
CA LEU A 56 -2.93 -13.87 3.98
C LEU A 56 -1.63 -13.92 3.17
N ASN A 57 -0.51 -13.62 3.79
CA ASN A 57 0.81 -13.86 3.22
C ASN A 57 1.41 -15.09 3.90
N VAL A 58 1.49 -16.20 3.18
CA VAL A 58 2.12 -17.43 3.64
C VAL A 58 3.60 -17.37 3.30
N VAL A 59 4.44 -17.36 4.33
CA VAL A 59 5.89 -17.22 4.20
C VAL A 59 6.54 -18.59 4.34
N LEU A 60 7.34 -18.94 3.36
CA LEU A 60 8.17 -20.14 3.35
C LEU A 60 9.64 -19.74 3.24
N PRO A 61 10.53 -20.43 3.96
CA PRO A 61 11.96 -20.24 3.76
C PRO A 61 12.35 -20.68 2.35
N GLN A 62 13.40 -20.06 1.82
CA GLN A 62 14.07 -20.53 0.61
C GLN A 62 15.53 -20.84 0.95
N ASP A 63 15.81 -22.14 1.05
CA ASP A 63 17.14 -22.66 1.30
C ASP A 63 17.71 -23.26 0.02
N PRO A 64 19.05 -23.27 -0.14
CA PRO A 64 19.68 -23.97 -1.25
C PRO A 64 19.33 -25.46 -1.21
N ALA A 65 19.06 -26.06 -2.36
CA ALA A 65 18.93 -27.50 -2.49
C ALA A 65 20.31 -28.18 -2.36
N PRO A 66 20.38 -29.47 -2.01
CA PRO A 66 21.64 -30.21 -2.02
C PRO A 66 22.34 -30.10 -3.39
N GLY A 67 23.63 -29.75 -3.39
CA GLY A 67 24.42 -29.57 -4.61
C GLY A 67 24.20 -28.24 -5.34
N GLU A 68 23.32 -27.36 -4.85
CA GLU A 68 23.11 -26.04 -5.41
C GLU A 68 24.22 -25.05 -4.98
N ALA A 69 24.56 -24.11 -5.86
CA ALA A 69 25.56 -23.06 -5.61
C ALA A 69 25.06 -21.96 -4.63
N GLY A 70 24.62 -22.36 -3.44
CA GLY A 70 24.11 -21.48 -2.40
C GLY A 70 22.97 -20.57 -2.89
N CYS A 71 22.97 -19.31 -2.45
CA CYS A 71 21.96 -18.35 -2.88
C CYS A 71 22.05 -17.95 -4.35
N ALA A 72 23.20 -18.17 -5.01
CA ALA A 72 23.33 -17.91 -6.44
C ALA A 72 22.47 -18.89 -7.25
N GLY A 73 22.48 -20.17 -6.88
CA GLY A 73 21.56 -21.15 -7.49
C GLY A 73 20.09 -20.83 -7.21
N VAL A 74 19.76 -20.45 -5.97
CA VAL A 74 18.38 -20.05 -5.61
C VAL A 74 17.89 -18.89 -6.49
N ALA A 75 18.76 -17.89 -6.69
CA ALA A 75 18.48 -16.75 -7.57
C ALA A 75 18.32 -17.19 -9.04
N ALA A 76 19.19 -18.06 -9.55
CA ALA A 76 19.12 -18.58 -10.91
C ALA A 76 17.80 -19.31 -11.19
N ARG A 77 17.26 -20.09 -10.23
CA ARG A 77 15.95 -20.74 -10.39
C ARG A 77 14.81 -19.74 -10.60
N TRP A 78 14.85 -18.61 -9.90
CA TRP A 78 13.84 -17.56 -10.09
C TRP A 78 13.97 -16.86 -11.43
N LEU A 79 15.20 -16.61 -11.90
CA LEU A 79 15.43 -16.03 -13.24
C LEU A 79 14.96 -16.98 -14.35
N ALA A 80 15.14 -18.28 -14.17
CA ALA A 80 14.67 -19.29 -15.13
C ALA A 80 13.14 -19.31 -15.32
N VAL A 81 12.37 -18.88 -14.32
CA VAL A 81 10.90 -18.80 -14.42
C VAL A 81 10.46 -17.73 -15.42
N GLU A 82 11.16 -16.60 -15.50
CA GLU A 82 10.71 -15.45 -16.29
C GLU A 82 10.69 -15.74 -17.79
N GLY A 83 11.71 -16.46 -18.28
CA GLY A 83 11.86 -16.88 -19.67
C GLY A 83 11.12 -18.18 -20.01
N ALA A 84 10.43 -18.80 -19.05
CA ALA A 84 9.71 -20.03 -19.29
C ALA A 84 8.40 -19.78 -20.06
N PRO A 85 8.07 -20.59 -21.07
CA PRO A 85 6.80 -20.47 -21.80
C PRO A 85 5.60 -20.78 -20.89
N ASP A 86 5.75 -21.77 -20.01
CA ASP A 86 4.80 -22.04 -18.92
C ASP A 86 5.42 -21.65 -17.58
N ARG A 87 5.10 -20.43 -17.14
CA ARG A 87 5.58 -19.89 -15.87
C ARG A 87 5.01 -20.63 -14.65
N ALA A 88 3.79 -21.15 -14.75
CA ALA A 88 3.17 -21.86 -13.63
C ALA A 88 3.89 -23.18 -13.39
N GLN A 89 4.14 -23.94 -14.46
CA GLN A 89 4.92 -25.17 -14.36
C GLN A 89 6.36 -24.89 -13.93
N ALA A 90 7.01 -23.86 -14.48
CA ALA A 90 8.37 -23.49 -14.07
C ALA A 90 8.47 -23.10 -12.58
N LEU A 91 7.44 -22.43 -12.03
CA LEU A 91 7.36 -22.18 -10.60
C LEU A 91 7.27 -23.49 -9.81
N LEU A 92 6.37 -24.40 -10.22
CA LEU A 92 6.12 -25.67 -9.53
C LEU A 92 7.33 -26.61 -9.55
N SER A 93 8.04 -26.70 -10.68
CA SER A 93 9.24 -27.52 -10.83
C SER A 93 10.52 -26.85 -10.34
N GLY A 94 10.50 -25.53 -10.14
CA GLY A 94 11.65 -24.73 -9.72
C GLY A 94 11.48 -24.15 -8.32
N PRO A 95 11.31 -22.82 -8.16
CA PRO A 95 11.27 -22.17 -6.86
C PRO A 95 10.23 -22.67 -5.85
N LEU A 96 9.19 -23.40 -6.27
CA LEU A 96 8.15 -23.96 -5.40
C LEU A 96 8.26 -25.49 -5.21
N ALA A 97 9.29 -26.15 -5.76
CA ALA A 97 9.46 -27.60 -5.68
C ALA A 97 9.86 -28.09 -4.28
N ALA A 98 10.71 -27.32 -3.59
CA ALA A 98 11.24 -27.68 -2.25
C ALA A 98 10.15 -27.69 -1.15
N PRO A 99 10.38 -28.35 0.01
CA PRO A 99 9.36 -28.62 1.01
C PRO A 99 8.53 -27.40 1.40
N ARG A 100 7.22 -27.60 1.52
CA ARG A 100 6.23 -26.55 1.77
C ARG A 100 6.09 -26.18 3.26
N THR A 101 7.15 -26.34 4.03
CA THR A 101 7.12 -26.01 5.46
C THR A 101 6.83 -24.53 5.62
N VAL A 102 5.64 -24.24 6.14
CA VAL A 102 5.21 -22.87 6.41
C VAL A 102 5.98 -22.40 7.64
N GLU A 103 6.69 -21.28 7.53
CA GLU A 103 7.36 -20.65 8.68
C GLU A 103 6.39 -19.76 9.45
N ARG A 104 5.61 -18.95 8.72
CA ARG A 104 4.63 -18.05 9.30
C ARG A 104 3.55 -17.63 8.30
N VAL A 105 2.44 -17.18 8.84
CA VAL A 105 1.34 -16.53 8.12
C VAL A 105 1.19 -15.11 8.63
N GLU A 106 1.23 -14.14 7.72
CA GLU A 106 1.03 -12.73 8.03
C GLU A 106 -0.35 -12.30 7.51
N THR A 107 -1.11 -11.55 8.32
CA THR A 107 -2.47 -11.17 7.97
C THR A 107 -2.60 -9.66 7.89
N ASN A 108 -3.26 -9.18 6.84
CA ASN A 108 -3.76 -7.82 6.72
C ASN A 108 -5.28 -7.88 6.62
N LEU A 109 -5.99 -7.27 7.56
CA LEU A 109 -7.45 -7.22 7.58
C LEU A 109 -7.93 -5.80 7.80
N GLN A 110 -8.67 -5.24 6.85
CA GLN A 110 -9.45 -4.02 7.12
C GLN A 110 -10.56 -4.36 8.12
N SER A 111 -10.41 -3.93 9.37
CA SER A 111 -11.34 -4.24 10.45
C SER A 111 -12.49 -3.25 10.52
N VAL A 112 -12.22 -1.99 10.21
CA VAL A 112 -13.15 -0.88 10.33
C VAL A 112 -13.08 0.01 9.11
N ARG A 113 -14.23 0.56 8.74
CA ARG A 113 -14.34 1.64 7.78
C ARG A 113 -15.39 2.63 8.27
N ILE A 114 -15.07 3.92 8.15
CA ILE A 114 -15.95 5.04 8.47
C ILE A 114 -16.10 5.84 7.17
N PRO A 115 -17.33 6.05 6.68
CA PRO A 115 -17.56 6.73 5.40
C PRO A 115 -17.20 8.21 5.47
N SER A 116 -16.99 8.84 4.31
CA SER A 116 -16.60 10.25 4.21
C SER A 116 -17.68 11.17 4.79
N GLY A 117 -18.96 10.84 4.66
CA GLY A 117 -20.06 11.59 5.30
C GLY A 117 -19.99 11.66 6.84
N VAL A 118 -19.22 10.76 7.49
CA VAL A 118 -18.97 10.78 8.95
C VAL A 118 -17.57 11.31 9.28
N ARG A 119 -16.59 11.10 8.40
CA ARG A 119 -15.21 11.60 8.52
C ARG A 119 -14.79 12.43 7.29
N PRO A 120 -15.45 13.59 7.06
CA PRO A 120 -15.27 14.34 5.82
C PRO A 120 -13.89 15.00 5.72
N ASP A 121 -13.30 15.35 6.87
CA ASP A 121 -11.97 15.96 6.96
C ASP A 121 -10.87 15.08 6.34
N LEU A 122 -10.99 13.77 6.49
CA LEU A 122 -10.02 12.81 5.96
C LEU A 122 -10.46 12.21 4.61
N GLY A 123 -11.72 12.35 4.22
CA GLY A 123 -12.34 11.57 3.15
C GLY A 123 -12.63 10.12 3.52
N GLY A 124 -13.00 9.91 4.78
CA GLY A 124 -13.26 8.62 5.38
C GLY A 124 -12.15 8.17 6.32
N HIS A 125 -12.28 6.94 6.81
CA HIS A 125 -11.27 6.33 7.66
C HIS A 125 -11.33 4.82 7.50
N ALA A 126 -10.19 4.17 7.31
CA ALA A 126 -10.07 2.72 7.35
C ALA A 126 -8.99 2.31 8.34
N GLY A 127 -9.22 1.21 9.06
CA GLY A 127 -8.27 0.63 10.01
C GLY A 127 -7.95 -0.81 9.66
N TYR A 128 -6.67 -1.15 9.70
CA TYR A 128 -6.12 -2.43 9.23
C TYR A 128 -5.39 -3.12 10.36
N VAL A 129 -5.91 -4.27 10.78
CA VAL A 129 -5.28 -5.11 11.79
C VAL A 129 -4.20 -5.95 11.13
N LEU A 130 -2.97 -5.75 11.59
CA LEU A 130 -1.80 -6.50 11.15
C LEU A 130 -1.40 -7.50 12.24
N ARG A 131 -1.27 -8.77 11.89
CA ARG A 131 -0.79 -9.85 12.76
C ARG A 131 0.15 -10.79 12.02
N VAL A 132 1.00 -11.44 12.78
CA VAL A 132 1.88 -12.51 12.32
C VAL A 132 1.62 -13.73 13.18
N PHE A 133 1.58 -14.90 12.56
CA PHE A 133 1.42 -16.17 13.22
C PHE A 133 2.57 -17.09 12.81
N ARG A 134 3.44 -17.46 13.75
CA ARG A 134 4.50 -18.45 13.53
C ARG A 134 3.86 -19.83 13.45
N ALA A 135 4.21 -20.59 12.43
CA ALA A 135 3.76 -21.95 12.25
C ALA A 135 4.69 -22.91 12.98
N GLN A 136 4.10 -23.84 13.74
CA GLN A 136 4.82 -25.01 14.23
C GLN A 136 4.64 -26.14 13.22
N PRO A 137 5.74 -26.70 12.69
CA PRO A 137 5.66 -27.78 11.71
C PRO A 137 5.04 -29.01 12.35
N GLY A 138 4.07 -29.61 11.65
CA GLY A 138 3.53 -30.93 11.94
C GLY A 138 4.34 -32.03 11.26
N PRO A 139 3.99 -33.31 11.52
CA PRO A 139 4.72 -34.47 11.00
C PRO A 139 4.79 -34.54 9.47
N ASP A 140 3.83 -33.95 8.78
CA ASP A 140 3.69 -33.90 7.32
C ASP A 140 4.16 -32.57 6.70
N GLY A 141 4.81 -31.71 7.50
CA GLY A 141 5.25 -30.37 7.08
C GLY A 141 4.12 -29.34 6.99
N ARG A 142 2.86 -29.71 7.24
CA ARG A 142 1.75 -28.76 7.40
C ARG A 142 1.82 -28.09 8.77
N PRO A 143 1.33 -26.86 8.94
CA PRO A 143 1.32 -26.22 10.26
C PRO A 143 0.40 -26.99 11.21
N ALA A 144 0.97 -27.65 12.22
CA ALA A 144 0.21 -28.31 13.28
C ALA A 144 -0.44 -27.27 14.23
N ARG A 145 0.20 -26.11 14.39
CA ARG A 145 -0.29 -25.02 15.22
C ARG A 145 0.20 -23.66 14.72
N LEU A 146 -0.63 -22.64 14.88
CA LEU A 146 -0.27 -21.24 14.66
C LEU A 146 -0.17 -20.50 15.99
N GLN A 147 0.97 -19.87 16.26
CA GLN A 147 1.21 -19.07 17.46
C GLN A 147 1.40 -17.60 17.12
N VAL A 148 0.88 -16.70 17.93
CA VAL A 148 1.03 -15.25 17.70
C VAL A 148 2.50 -14.84 17.74
N GLY A 149 3.01 -14.35 16.61
CA GLY A 149 4.36 -13.84 16.44
C GLY A 149 4.47 -12.32 16.63
N THR A 150 5.69 -11.83 16.49
CA THR A 150 6.07 -10.42 16.50
C THR A 150 5.93 -9.80 15.11
N LEU A 151 5.64 -8.50 15.08
CA LEU A 151 5.56 -7.70 13.86
C LEU A 151 6.93 -7.08 13.62
N GLU A 152 7.54 -7.45 12.51
CA GLU A 152 8.87 -6.99 12.12
C GLU A 152 9.00 -5.47 12.22
N ASN A 153 10.12 -5.02 12.83
CA ASN A 153 10.51 -3.63 12.97
C ASN A 153 9.40 -2.68 13.46
N THR A 154 8.41 -3.22 14.17
CA THR A 154 7.26 -2.49 14.67
C THR A 154 7.31 -2.45 16.18
N PRO A 155 7.79 -1.35 16.80
CA PRO A 155 7.94 -1.29 18.23
C PRO A 155 6.57 -1.34 18.92
N THR A 156 6.50 -2.03 20.05
CA THR A 156 5.31 -1.99 20.90
C THR A 156 5.17 -0.61 21.55
N VAL A 157 3.93 -0.14 21.67
CA VAL A 157 3.63 1.17 22.27
C VAL A 157 3.65 1.15 23.80
N THR A 158 3.88 -0.02 24.40
CA THR A 158 3.83 -0.26 25.85
C THR A 158 5.21 -0.51 26.46
N LEU A 159 6.29 -0.07 25.81
CA LEU A 159 7.64 -0.19 26.38
C LEU A 159 7.78 0.68 27.63
N ASP A 160 8.29 0.09 28.71
CA ASP A 160 8.71 0.81 29.92
C ASP A 160 9.96 1.67 29.70
N GLY A 161 10.38 2.42 30.72
CA GLY A 161 11.51 3.34 30.62
C GLY A 161 12.83 2.67 30.26
N ALA A 162 13.15 1.52 30.87
CA ALA A 162 14.40 0.81 30.66
C ALA A 162 14.49 0.23 29.24
N ARG A 163 13.45 -0.48 28.79
CA ARG A 163 13.40 -1.03 27.43
C ARG A 163 13.34 0.06 26.36
N ARG A 164 12.68 1.17 26.64
CA ARG A 164 12.67 2.33 25.74
C ARG A 164 14.07 2.90 25.56
N GLU A 165 14.86 3.05 26.62
CA GLU A 165 16.24 3.52 26.48
C GLU A 165 17.16 2.48 25.84
N ALA A 166 16.95 1.18 26.10
CA ALA A 166 17.64 0.11 25.39
C ALA A 166 17.39 0.19 23.88
N LEU A 167 16.14 0.39 23.45
CA LEU A 167 15.81 0.60 22.04
C LEU A 167 16.47 1.86 21.47
N ARG A 168 16.49 2.99 22.21
CA ARG A 168 17.21 4.19 21.74
C ARG A 168 18.69 3.92 21.51
N ARG A 169 19.35 3.23 22.45
CA ARG A 169 20.77 2.87 22.35
C ARG A 169 21.01 1.95 21.15
N TYR A 170 20.15 0.95 20.98
CA TYR A 170 20.20 0.01 19.85
C TYR A 170 20.16 0.74 18.51
N LEU A 171 19.23 1.68 18.34
CA LEU A 171 19.05 2.45 17.10
C LEU A 171 20.19 3.46 16.86
N ARG A 172 20.65 4.15 17.91
CA ARG A 172 21.78 5.12 17.81
C ARG A 172 23.08 4.46 17.35
N ALA A 173 23.26 3.18 17.66
CA ALA A 173 24.44 2.42 17.25
C ALA A 173 24.37 1.91 15.80
N ARG A 174 23.25 2.10 15.09
CA ARG A 174 22.98 1.46 13.79
C ARG A 174 22.49 2.41 12.69
N PRO A 175 23.10 3.61 12.50
CA PRO A 175 22.68 4.52 11.44
C PRO A 175 22.81 3.88 10.04
N GLY A 176 23.83 3.06 9.79
CA GLY A 176 24.02 2.37 8.50
C GLY A 176 22.96 1.31 8.18
N GLU A 177 22.46 0.58 9.18
CA GLU A 177 21.37 -0.40 8.97
C GLU A 177 20.02 0.31 8.73
N ILE A 178 19.82 1.48 9.35
CA ILE A 178 18.67 2.34 9.09
C ILE A 178 18.72 2.87 7.65
N ASP A 179 19.88 3.39 7.24
CA ASP A 179 20.13 3.90 5.88
C ASP A 179 19.86 2.83 4.81
N SER A 180 20.59 1.70 4.89
CA SER A 180 20.48 0.58 3.94
C SER A 180 19.11 -0.11 3.94
N GLY A 181 18.31 0.06 4.99
CA GLY A 181 17.01 -0.59 5.14
C GLY A 181 17.11 -2.06 5.59
N LEU A 182 18.22 -2.43 6.23
CA LEU A 182 18.54 -3.79 6.66
C LEU A 182 18.42 -4.00 8.18
N LEU A 183 18.00 -2.98 8.93
CA LEU A 183 17.79 -3.06 10.38
C LEU A 183 16.84 -4.22 10.74
N VAL A 184 17.22 -5.01 11.74
CA VAL A 184 16.36 -6.06 12.33
C VAL A 184 16.26 -5.82 13.83
N LEU A 185 15.10 -5.37 14.30
CA LEU A 185 14.87 -5.18 15.72
C LEU A 185 14.79 -6.50 16.50
N PRO A 186 15.36 -6.57 17.72
CA PRO A 186 15.12 -7.66 18.65
C PRO A 186 13.65 -7.84 19.02
N ASP A 187 13.23 -9.12 19.17
CA ASP A 187 11.84 -9.51 19.42
C ASP A 187 11.26 -8.87 20.70
N GLU A 188 12.07 -8.58 21.73
CA GLU A 188 11.58 -7.97 22.97
C GLU A 188 11.01 -6.55 22.80
N PHE A 189 11.35 -5.87 21.69
CA PHE A 189 10.82 -4.54 21.38
C PHE A 189 9.55 -4.59 20.55
N LEU A 190 9.22 -5.73 19.95
CA LEU A 190 8.25 -5.80 18.87
C LEU A 190 6.80 -6.00 19.37
N ALA A 191 5.88 -5.35 18.67
CA ALA A 191 4.45 -5.53 18.88
C ALA A 191 3.98 -6.90 18.31
N ARG A 192 2.96 -7.51 18.93
CA ARG A 192 2.30 -8.74 18.42
C ARG A 192 0.96 -8.48 17.70
N ARG A 193 0.57 -7.22 17.64
CA ARG A 193 -0.63 -6.71 16.97
C ARG A 193 -0.42 -5.24 16.69
N SER A 194 -0.85 -4.79 15.52
CA SER A 194 -0.83 -3.37 15.20
C SER A 194 -2.05 -2.99 14.36
N VAL A 195 -2.45 -1.71 14.40
CA VAL A 195 -3.53 -1.16 13.57
C VAL A 195 -2.99 0.00 12.74
N SER A 196 -2.81 -0.23 11.44
CA SER A 196 -2.50 0.83 10.47
C SER A 196 -3.77 1.53 10.01
N VAL A 197 -3.69 2.78 9.54
CA VAL A 197 -4.87 3.57 9.15
C VAL A 197 -4.72 4.27 7.81
N ALA A 198 -5.80 4.39 7.05
CA ALA A 198 -5.92 5.14 5.80
C ALA A 198 -7.14 6.08 5.88
N PRO A 199 -7.28 7.06 4.99
CA PRO A 199 -6.29 7.57 4.01
C PRO A 199 -5.17 8.39 4.66
N ARG A 200 -4.30 9.00 3.85
CA ARG A 200 -3.23 9.97 4.19
C ARG A 200 -2.05 9.36 4.94
N GLY A 201 -1.57 8.22 4.45
CA GLY A 201 -0.69 7.22 5.08
C GLY A 201 0.23 7.64 6.23
N VAL A 202 1.54 7.62 5.99
CA VAL A 202 2.58 7.77 7.04
C VAL A 202 2.52 9.11 7.82
N PRO A 203 2.04 10.24 7.27
CA PRO A 203 1.87 11.46 8.06
C PRO A 203 1.03 11.28 9.34
N ARG A 204 0.06 10.36 9.33
CA ARG A 204 -0.82 10.11 10.47
C ARG A 204 -0.10 9.53 11.68
N ALA A 205 -0.44 10.01 12.87
CA ALA A 205 0.23 9.61 14.12
C ALA A 205 0.07 8.11 14.41
N ALA A 206 -1.06 7.50 14.03
CA ALA A 206 -1.29 6.07 14.17
C ALA A 206 -0.33 5.21 13.33
N ASN A 207 0.25 5.76 12.25
CA ASN A 207 1.21 5.09 11.38
C ASN A 207 2.67 5.46 11.72
N ARG A 208 2.91 6.20 12.81
CA ARG A 208 4.24 6.63 13.29
C ARG A 208 4.61 6.02 14.65
N PRO A 209 4.76 4.68 14.76
CA PRO A 209 5.05 4.03 16.03
C PRO A 209 6.36 4.47 16.68
N TYR A 210 7.42 4.76 15.93
CA TYR A 210 8.71 5.15 16.54
C TYR A 210 8.63 6.54 17.18
N ARG A 211 8.04 7.52 16.50
CA ARG A 211 7.80 8.86 17.04
C ARG A 211 6.97 8.78 18.31
N LYS A 212 5.93 7.94 18.31
CA LYS A 212 5.05 7.74 19.47
C LYS A 212 5.79 7.16 20.68
N VAL A 213 6.67 6.18 20.45
CA VAL A 213 7.37 5.46 21.53
C VAL A 213 8.62 6.19 22.01
N LEU A 214 9.37 6.79 21.10
CA LEU A 214 10.71 7.30 21.37
C LEU A 214 10.77 8.84 21.43
N GLY A 215 9.76 9.52 20.91
CA GLY A 215 9.67 10.98 20.84
C GLY A 215 10.24 11.55 19.54
N PRO A 216 10.51 12.87 19.49
CA PRO A 216 11.01 13.52 18.29
C PRO A 216 12.45 13.10 17.94
N ALA A 217 12.77 13.21 16.66
CA ALA A 217 14.03 12.74 16.08
C ALA A 217 15.29 13.32 16.74
N ASN A 218 15.29 14.63 17.02
CA ASN A 218 16.42 15.33 17.67
C ASN A 218 16.76 14.75 19.06
N ARG A 219 15.76 14.28 19.81
CA ARG A 219 15.97 13.60 21.09
C ARG A 219 16.38 12.14 20.89
N LEU A 220 15.75 11.44 19.94
CA LEU A 220 16.08 10.05 19.63
C LEU A 220 17.53 9.92 19.19
N PHE A 221 17.99 10.71 18.23
CA PHE A 221 19.31 10.59 17.60
C PHE A 221 20.30 11.66 18.06
N ARG A 222 20.19 12.08 19.32
CA ARG A 222 21.12 13.04 19.93
C ARG A 222 22.57 12.53 19.79
N LYS A 223 23.46 13.37 19.24
CA LYS A 223 24.88 13.07 18.96
C LYS A 223 25.14 12.00 17.89
N VAL A 224 24.13 11.60 17.10
CA VAL A 224 24.33 10.72 15.93
C VAL A 224 24.52 11.59 14.70
N LYS A 225 25.55 11.29 13.90
CA LYS A 225 25.74 11.86 12.56
C LYS A 225 25.12 10.93 11.53
N PHE A 226 24.49 11.50 10.51
CA PHE A 226 23.88 10.78 9.41
C PHE A 226 24.60 11.13 8.12
N GLU A 227 25.51 10.24 7.73
CA GLU A 227 26.39 10.37 6.56
C GLU A 227 26.11 9.23 5.56
N GLY A 228 24.93 8.59 5.67
CA GLY A 228 24.49 7.53 4.78
C GLY A 228 24.14 8.03 3.38
N GLU A 229 23.89 7.10 2.47
CA GLU A 229 23.57 7.44 1.08
C GLU A 229 22.18 8.08 0.99
N LEU A 230 21.20 7.47 1.66
CA LEU A 230 19.79 7.86 1.63
C LEU A 230 19.41 8.74 2.82
N VAL A 231 19.89 8.43 4.02
CA VAL A 231 19.54 9.07 5.29
C VAL A 231 20.63 10.04 5.69
N ARG A 232 20.30 11.34 5.66
CA ARG A 232 21.25 12.43 5.91
C ARG A 232 20.88 13.33 7.09
N SER A 233 19.79 12.99 7.81
CA SER A 233 19.33 13.73 8.98
C SER A 233 18.66 12.82 10.00
N ALA A 234 18.53 13.32 11.24
CA ALA A 234 17.76 12.63 12.28
C ALA A 234 16.28 12.48 11.91
N ALA A 235 15.69 13.48 11.25
CA ALA A 235 14.29 13.41 10.81
C ALA A 235 14.12 12.37 9.69
N GLY A 236 15.06 12.32 8.75
CA GLY A 236 15.17 11.28 7.74
C GLY A 236 15.26 9.88 8.34
N ALA A 237 16.13 9.70 9.35
CA ALA A 237 16.29 8.43 10.04
C ALA A 237 15.01 7.99 10.77
N LEU A 238 14.32 8.93 11.42
CA LEU A 238 13.02 8.64 12.04
C LEU A 238 11.98 8.26 10.98
N ARG A 239 11.88 9.00 9.87
CA ARG A 239 10.95 8.67 8.78
C ARG A 239 11.23 7.29 8.20
N ARG A 240 12.52 6.97 7.99
CA ARG A 240 12.98 5.66 7.52
C ARG A 240 12.50 4.55 8.44
N LEU A 241 12.71 4.69 9.75
CA LEU A 241 12.18 3.75 10.75
C LEU A 241 10.65 3.60 10.67
N GLU A 242 9.89 4.69 10.52
CA GLU A 242 8.43 4.59 10.36
C GLU A 242 8.06 3.75 9.13
N THR A 243 8.70 4.03 7.99
CA THR A 243 8.47 3.29 6.73
C THR A 243 9.01 1.85 6.74
N MET A 244 9.83 1.48 7.72
CA MET A 244 10.29 0.10 7.95
C MET A 244 9.41 -0.66 8.94
N SER A 245 8.54 0.01 9.68
CA SER A 245 7.54 -0.64 10.53
C SER A 245 6.38 -1.19 9.70
N CYS A 246 5.74 -2.28 10.14
CA CYS A 246 4.55 -2.81 9.48
C CYS A 246 3.44 -1.76 9.35
N LYS A 247 3.27 -0.86 10.35
CA LYS A 247 2.20 0.14 10.32
C LYS A 247 2.43 1.26 9.32
N GLY A 248 3.69 1.72 9.23
CA GLY A 248 4.08 2.81 8.33
C GLY A 248 4.27 2.31 6.90
N CYS A 249 5.03 1.22 6.70
CA CYS A 249 5.23 0.59 5.40
C CYS A 249 3.91 0.27 4.70
N HIS A 250 2.96 -0.31 5.43
CA HIS A 250 1.61 -0.63 4.93
C HIS A 250 0.88 0.58 4.33
N GLN A 251 1.25 1.81 4.67
CA GLN A 251 0.65 3.03 4.12
C GLN A 251 1.66 3.92 3.39
N SER A 252 2.81 3.40 2.98
CA SER A 252 3.80 4.15 2.19
C SER A 252 3.62 3.83 0.71
N GLY A 253 3.03 4.74 -0.09
CA GLY A 253 2.83 4.49 -1.52
C GLY A 253 1.98 3.25 -1.81
N SER A 254 1.01 2.99 -0.93
CA SER A 254 0.08 1.84 -0.97
C SER A 254 -1.28 2.24 -1.59
N LEU A 255 -2.08 1.24 -1.97
CA LEU A 255 -3.47 1.40 -2.37
C LEU A 255 -4.38 1.16 -1.15
N ALA A 256 -4.44 2.13 -0.24
CA ALA A 256 -5.14 2.02 1.04
C ALA A 256 -4.75 0.74 1.81
N GLY A 257 -3.46 0.53 2.05
CA GLY A 257 -2.98 -0.64 2.79
C GLY A 257 -2.54 -1.84 1.96
N PHE A 258 -2.83 -1.83 0.66
CA PHE A 258 -2.52 -2.95 -0.23
C PHE A 258 -1.43 -2.57 -1.22
N HIS A 259 -0.47 -3.48 -1.40
CA HIS A 259 0.57 -3.36 -2.43
C HIS A 259 0.29 -4.28 -3.63
N LEU A 260 -0.57 -5.28 -3.45
CA LEU A 260 -0.94 -6.25 -4.45
C LEU A 260 -2.41 -6.68 -4.23
N LEU A 261 -3.25 -6.39 -5.22
CA LEU A 261 -4.69 -6.66 -5.22
C LEU A 261 -5.05 -7.94 -6.00
N GLY A 262 -4.13 -8.42 -6.84
CA GLY A 262 -4.34 -9.52 -7.77
C GLY A 262 -4.99 -9.06 -9.07
N GLU A 263 -4.60 -9.69 -10.17
CA GLU A 263 -5.18 -9.41 -11.49
C GLU A 263 -6.69 -9.69 -11.50
N ALA A 264 -7.39 -8.97 -12.37
CA ALA A 264 -8.78 -9.24 -12.69
C ALA A 264 -8.90 -10.59 -13.39
N GLN A 265 -9.91 -11.39 -13.03
CA GLN A 265 -10.13 -12.71 -13.62
C GLN A 265 -10.95 -12.65 -14.90
N ASP A 266 -11.75 -11.61 -15.09
CA ASP A 266 -12.57 -11.40 -16.28
C ASP A 266 -12.02 -10.24 -17.11
N PRO A 267 -11.48 -10.48 -18.32
CA PRO A 267 -11.02 -9.43 -19.22
C PRO A 267 -12.14 -8.48 -19.66
N GLN A 268 -13.40 -8.95 -19.67
CA GLN A 268 -14.59 -8.18 -20.00
C GLN A 268 -15.25 -7.55 -18.76
N GLY A 269 -14.56 -7.63 -17.61
CA GLY A 269 -14.88 -7.12 -16.28
C GLY A 269 -16.31 -6.67 -16.04
N ARG A 270 -17.09 -7.48 -15.32
CA ARG A 270 -18.53 -7.24 -15.12
C ARG A 270 -18.85 -5.99 -14.32
N TRP A 271 -18.02 -5.55 -13.37
CA TRP A 271 -18.25 -4.35 -12.55
C TRP A 271 -17.06 -3.97 -11.62
N ASN A 272 -16.62 -2.70 -11.62
CA ASN A 272 -15.66 -2.08 -10.68
C ASN A 272 -14.33 -2.83 -10.44
N GLU A 273 -13.69 -3.28 -11.53
CA GLU A 273 -12.42 -3.99 -11.50
C GLU A 273 -11.19 -3.04 -11.53
N VAL A 274 -10.02 -3.58 -11.20
CA VAL A 274 -8.74 -2.85 -11.29
C VAL A 274 -8.04 -3.15 -12.61
N ALA A 275 -7.52 -2.10 -13.24
CA ALA A 275 -6.64 -2.22 -14.40
C ALA A 275 -5.20 -2.51 -13.97
N VAL A 276 -4.72 -1.83 -12.92
CA VAL A 276 -3.39 -2.03 -12.35
C VAL A 276 -3.51 -2.61 -10.95
N PRO A 277 -3.12 -3.87 -10.72
CA PRO A 277 -3.38 -4.57 -9.47
C PRO A 277 -2.27 -4.41 -8.43
N PHE A 278 -1.36 -3.47 -8.59
CA PHE A 278 -0.23 -3.25 -7.67
C PHE A 278 -0.03 -1.77 -7.38
N SER A 279 0.56 -1.48 -6.22
CA SER A 279 0.83 -0.10 -5.82
C SER A 279 2.11 0.43 -6.47
N ARG A 280 2.22 1.75 -6.54
CA ARG A 280 3.44 2.45 -6.96
C ARG A 280 4.68 2.00 -6.18
N HIS A 281 4.56 1.84 -4.87
CA HIS A 281 5.67 1.35 -4.05
C HIS A 281 6.20 0.01 -4.56
N LEU A 282 5.31 -0.98 -4.73
CA LEU A 282 5.71 -2.30 -5.22
C LEU A 282 6.37 -2.17 -6.59
N GLN A 283 5.74 -1.43 -7.50
CA GLN A 283 6.26 -1.27 -8.85
C GLN A 283 7.67 -0.66 -8.89
N GLY A 284 7.90 0.45 -8.19
CA GLY A 284 9.23 1.06 -8.14
C GLY A 284 10.25 0.17 -7.44
N GLU A 285 9.83 -0.64 -6.47
CA GLU A 285 10.71 -1.56 -5.77
C GLU A 285 11.11 -2.79 -6.62
N LEU A 286 10.30 -3.19 -7.61
CA LEU A 286 10.62 -4.33 -8.48
C LEU A 286 11.95 -4.16 -9.21
N GLY A 287 12.30 -2.94 -9.64
CA GLY A 287 13.57 -2.65 -10.30
C GLY A 287 14.78 -2.91 -9.39
N TRP A 288 14.73 -2.43 -8.14
CA TRP A 288 15.78 -2.69 -7.15
C TRP A 288 15.88 -4.19 -6.82
N ARG A 289 14.74 -4.88 -6.65
CA ARG A 289 14.71 -6.32 -6.36
C ARG A 289 15.22 -7.15 -7.54
N ARG A 290 15.00 -6.70 -8.77
CA ARG A 290 15.55 -7.30 -9.97
C ARG A 290 17.08 -7.22 -9.98
N GLY A 291 17.64 -6.04 -9.76
CA GLY A 291 19.08 -5.86 -9.68
C GLY A 291 19.72 -6.73 -8.58
N PHE A 292 19.09 -6.79 -7.40
CA PHE A 292 19.54 -7.66 -6.31
C PHE A 292 19.53 -9.15 -6.70
N LEU A 293 18.48 -9.59 -7.39
CA LEU A 293 18.32 -10.97 -7.84
C LEU A 293 19.41 -11.36 -8.85
N GLU A 294 19.62 -10.52 -9.87
CA GLU A 294 20.63 -10.75 -10.91
C GLU A 294 22.05 -10.74 -10.36
N ALA A 295 22.39 -9.77 -9.51
CA ALA A 295 23.69 -9.72 -8.85
C ALA A 295 23.92 -10.97 -8.00
N THR A 296 22.91 -11.39 -7.21
CA THR A 296 23.03 -12.61 -6.41
C THR A 296 23.20 -13.86 -7.28
N ALA A 297 22.52 -13.95 -8.42
CA ALA A 297 22.67 -15.07 -9.35
C ALA A 297 24.09 -15.17 -9.93
N ARG A 298 24.79 -14.04 -10.10
CA ARG A 298 26.20 -14.00 -10.51
C ARG A 298 27.19 -14.19 -9.35
N GLY A 299 26.70 -14.36 -8.12
CA GLY A 299 27.55 -14.44 -6.93
C GLY A 299 28.14 -13.08 -6.51
N GLU A 300 27.59 -11.97 -6.99
CA GLU A 300 28.06 -10.62 -6.73
C GLU A 300 27.38 -9.99 -5.50
N ALA A 301 28.08 -9.05 -4.86
CA ALA A 301 27.49 -8.19 -3.83
C ALA A 301 26.58 -7.14 -4.48
N TYR A 302 25.44 -6.86 -3.85
CA TYR A 302 24.54 -5.78 -4.26
C TYR A 302 24.53 -4.71 -3.18
N ALA A 303 25.42 -3.73 -3.30
CA ALA A 303 25.65 -2.68 -2.30
C ALA A 303 24.73 -1.45 -2.48
N VAL A 304 23.70 -1.54 -3.32
CA VAL A 304 22.73 -0.44 -3.52
C VAL A 304 21.73 -0.43 -2.36
N PRO A 305 21.65 0.64 -1.55
CA PRO A 305 20.67 0.74 -0.47
C PRO A 305 19.25 0.57 -0.97
N ARG A 306 18.40 -0.08 -0.17
CA ARG A 306 16.98 -0.22 -0.51
C ARG A 306 16.33 1.16 -0.52
N PRO A 307 15.57 1.57 -1.55
CA PRO A 307 14.94 2.89 -1.56
C PRO A 307 13.96 3.09 -0.38
N PHE A 308 13.60 4.35 -0.09
CA PHE A 308 12.49 4.64 0.82
C PHE A 308 11.19 4.05 0.28
N ALA A 309 10.34 3.51 1.16
CA ALA A 309 9.06 2.95 0.72
C ALA A 309 8.17 4.02 0.03
N GLU A 310 8.31 5.28 0.46
CA GLU A 310 7.64 6.43 -0.12
C GLU A 310 8.32 6.95 -1.39
N ARG A 311 9.58 6.60 -1.67
CA ARG A 311 10.35 7.10 -2.81
C ARG A 311 11.17 5.98 -3.45
N THR A 312 10.47 5.12 -4.18
CA THR A 312 11.06 4.01 -4.95
C THR A 312 11.44 4.36 -6.39
N GLY A 313 11.20 5.61 -6.82
CA GLY A 313 11.52 6.09 -8.17
C GLY A 313 11.63 7.62 -8.25
N GLY A 314 11.49 8.15 -9.46
CA GLY A 314 11.58 9.59 -9.78
C GLY A 314 10.41 10.44 -9.26
N GLY A 315 10.36 11.68 -9.74
CA GLY A 315 9.43 12.73 -9.30
C GLY A 315 8.10 12.76 -10.05
N ALA A 316 7.71 11.66 -10.69
CA ALA A 316 6.50 11.57 -11.50
C ALA A 316 5.23 11.89 -10.69
N MET A 317 4.15 12.24 -11.38
CA MET A 317 2.87 12.64 -10.77
C MET A 317 2.46 11.70 -9.62
N GLY A 318 2.11 12.28 -8.47
CA GLY A 318 1.79 11.54 -7.24
C GLY A 318 3.00 11.09 -6.40
N ALA A 319 4.24 11.34 -6.83
CA ALA A 319 5.43 11.01 -6.04
C ALA A 319 5.50 11.86 -4.77
N PRO A 320 5.93 11.32 -3.63
CA PRO A 320 6.35 12.13 -2.50
C PRO A 320 7.58 12.99 -2.85
N CYS A 321 7.55 14.27 -2.53
CA CYS A 321 8.63 15.23 -2.79
C CYS A 321 9.02 15.98 -1.51
N GLY A 322 10.25 16.47 -1.44
CA GLY A 322 10.76 17.16 -0.26
C GLY A 322 10.13 18.54 -0.08
N LEU A 323 9.64 18.84 1.13
CA LEU A 323 9.23 20.18 1.53
C LEU A 323 10.27 20.75 2.50
N GLY A 324 10.99 21.79 2.05
CA GLY A 324 12.03 22.47 2.83
C GLY A 324 13.44 21.87 2.70
N ASP A 325 14.31 22.22 3.64
CA ASP A 325 15.77 22.05 3.51
C ASP A 325 16.35 20.82 4.23
N ASP A 326 15.50 19.88 4.69
CA ASP A 326 16.02 18.66 5.32
C ASP A 326 16.93 17.90 4.32
N PRO A 327 18.20 17.63 4.67
CA PRO A 327 19.16 17.10 3.71
C PRO A 327 18.83 15.68 3.23
N THR A 328 17.94 14.96 3.91
CA THR A 328 17.43 13.66 3.46
C THR A 328 16.44 13.80 2.31
N PHE A 329 15.60 14.85 2.33
CA PHE A 329 14.47 14.99 1.42
C PHE A 329 14.65 16.10 0.38
N LYS A 330 15.59 17.04 0.57
CA LYS A 330 15.77 18.20 -0.30
C LYS A 330 16.05 17.84 -1.77
N THR A 331 16.55 16.63 -2.06
CA THR A 331 16.80 16.13 -3.41
C THR A 331 15.59 15.42 -4.03
N TRP A 332 14.51 15.22 -3.27
CA TRP A 332 13.29 14.57 -3.76
C TRP A 332 12.46 15.59 -4.54
N GLY A 333 12.92 15.91 -5.75
CA GLY A 333 12.25 16.80 -6.67
C GLY A 333 11.07 16.15 -7.40
N CYS A 334 10.31 16.99 -8.10
CA CYS A 334 9.30 16.56 -9.06
C CYS A 334 9.87 16.58 -10.47
N ASP A 335 9.32 15.76 -11.35
CA ASP A 335 9.72 15.73 -12.76
C ASP A 335 9.29 17.03 -13.46
N ALA A 336 9.84 17.28 -14.66
CA ALA A 336 9.59 18.51 -15.40
C ALA A 336 8.09 18.79 -15.59
N GLY A 337 7.67 20.03 -15.36
CA GLY A 337 6.27 20.46 -15.44
C GLY A 337 5.42 20.16 -14.20
N LEU A 338 5.99 19.53 -13.17
CA LEU A 338 5.32 19.27 -11.90
C LEU A 338 5.89 20.13 -10.77
N VAL A 339 5.05 20.42 -9.78
CA VAL A 339 5.41 21.16 -8.56
C VAL A 339 5.13 20.31 -7.32
N CYS A 340 5.88 20.55 -6.26
CA CYS A 340 5.71 19.86 -4.99
C CYS A 340 4.61 20.52 -4.16
N HIS A 341 3.47 19.86 -4.02
CA HIS A 341 2.33 20.38 -3.26
C HIS A 341 2.37 19.95 -1.81
N ASP A 342 2.25 20.91 -0.88
CA ASP A 342 2.06 20.60 0.53
C ASP A 342 0.60 20.23 0.81
N THR A 343 0.34 18.93 0.89
CA THR A 343 -1.01 18.39 1.09
C THR A 343 -1.38 18.19 2.56
N LEU A 344 -0.40 18.20 3.47
CA LEU A 344 -0.59 17.75 4.87
C LEU A 344 0.21 18.52 5.93
N GLY A 345 1.06 19.48 5.56
CA GLY A 345 2.01 20.12 6.48
C GLY A 345 3.05 19.15 7.03
N ASP A 346 3.48 18.17 6.22
CA ASP A 346 4.53 17.21 6.56
C ASP A 346 5.89 17.65 5.97
N ALA A 347 6.97 16.92 6.26
CA ALA A 347 8.27 17.11 5.60
C ALA A 347 8.25 16.73 4.11
N LEU A 348 7.20 16.04 3.66
CA LEU A 348 7.02 15.60 2.30
C LEU A 348 5.69 16.10 1.74
N GLY A 349 5.73 16.58 0.51
CA GLY A 349 4.59 16.93 -0.31
C GLY A 349 4.31 15.87 -1.35
N VAL A 350 3.49 16.20 -2.35
CA VAL A 350 3.16 15.31 -3.47
C VAL A 350 3.36 16.06 -4.78
N CYS A 351 4.07 15.43 -5.73
CA CYS A 351 4.25 15.97 -7.07
C CYS A 351 2.91 16.01 -7.82
N GLY A 352 2.58 17.16 -8.38
CA GLY A 352 1.38 17.35 -9.19
C GLY A 352 1.51 18.58 -10.10
N HIS A 353 0.55 18.78 -10.98
CA HIS A 353 0.55 19.94 -11.87
C HIS A 353 0.47 21.25 -11.08
N ALA A 354 1.08 22.31 -11.60
CA ALA A 354 0.81 23.66 -11.12
C ALA A 354 -0.67 24.01 -11.34
N ALA A 355 -1.21 24.91 -10.53
CA ALA A 355 -2.54 25.45 -10.76
C ALA A 355 -2.55 26.35 -12.01
N PRO A 356 -3.65 26.36 -12.80
CA PRO A 356 -4.86 25.57 -12.63
C PRO A 356 -4.66 24.08 -12.98
N VAL A 357 -5.09 23.18 -12.10
CA VAL A 357 -4.81 21.74 -12.23
C VAL A 357 -5.77 21.07 -13.23
N PRO A 358 -5.29 20.12 -14.06
CA PRO A 358 -6.14 19.40 -15.01
C PRO A 358 -7.00 18.33 -14.32
N PRO A 359 -7.99 17.76 -15.02
CA PRO A 359 -8.78 16.63 -14.53
C PRO A 359 -7.93 15.49 -13.94
N GLY A 360 -8.37 14.93 -12.82
CA GLY A 360 -7.63 13.99 -11.98
C GLY A 360 -6.58 14.62 -11.05
N GLY A 361 -6.19 15.88 -11.26
CA GLY A 361 -5.23 16.62 -10.44
C GLY A 361 -5.69 16.78 -8.99
N LEU A 362 -4.73 16.92 -8.07
CA LEU A 362 -5.02 17.20 -6.66
C LEU A 362 -5.49 18.66 -6.50
N THR A 363 -6.50 18.89 -5.66
CA THR A 363 -7.08 20.24 -5.50
C THR A 363 -7.01 20.78 -4.07
N GLU A 364 -6.86 19.93 -3.05
CA GLU A 364 -6.86 20.40 -1.66
C GLU A 364 -5.44 20.42 -1.06
N GLN A 365 -5.06 21.57 -0.53
CA GLN A 365 -3.90 21.73 0.33
C GLN A 365 -4.36 21.83 1.78
N ALA A 366 -3.79 21.01 2.67
CA ALA A 366 -4.29 20.90 4.03
C ALA A 366 -3.16 20.72 5.05
N THR A 367 -3.50 20.77 6.32
CA THR A 367 -2.59 20.46 7.42
C THR A 367 -3.17 19.36 8.29
N LEU A 368 -2.38 18.33 8.56
CA LEU A 368 -2.70 17.33 9.56
C LEU A 368 -2.62 17.98 10.94
N VAL A 369 -3.71 17.91 11.69
CA VAL A 369 -3.80 18.33 13.08
C VAL A 369 -3.72 17.09 13.95
N PRO A 370 -2.55 16.81 14.58
CA PRO A 370 -2.42 15.65 15.45
C PRO A 370 -3.37 15.80 16.63
N SER A 371 -3.99 14.70 17.03
CA SER A 371 -4.81 14.71 18.24
C SER A 371 -3.94 14.95 19.48
N LYS A 372 -4.40 15.84 20.38
CA LYS A 372 -3.79 16.04 21.70
C LYS A 372 -4.17 14.94 22.72
N SER A 373 -5.05 14.00 22.37
CA SER A 373 -5.60 12.96 23.26
C SER A 373 -5.78 11.60 22.54
N LYS A 374 -6.57 10.67 23.11
CA LYS A 374 -6.98 9.42 22.44
C LYS A 374 -7.85 9.64 21.18
N ALA A 375 -8.27 10.88 20.89
CA ALA A 375 -9.07 11.18 19.71
C ALA A 375 -8.28 10.90 18.40
N PRO A 376 -8.96 10.61 17.27
CA PRO A 376 -8.31 10.46 15.98
C PRO A 376 -7.71 11.78 15.48
N ASP A 377 -6.63 11.70 14.70
CA ASP A 377 -6.11 12.86 13.94
C ASP A 377 -7.21 13.46 13.05
N ARG A 378 -7.11 14.78 12.83
CA ARG A 378 -7.97 15.55 11.92
C ARG A 378 -7.14 16.21 10.83
N VAL A 379 -7.79 16.63 9.75
CA VAL A 379 -7.17 17.46 8.72
C VAL A 379 -7.93 18.78 8.63
N ARG A 380 -7.19 19.88 8.55
CA ARG A 380 -7.73 21.22 8.32
C ARG A 380 -7.34 21.67 6.93
N LEU A 381 -8.33 21.91 6.07
CA LEU A 381 -8.13 22.52 4.76
C LEU A 381 -7.48 23.90 4.93
N ARG A 382 -6.47 24.18 4.12
CA ARG A 382 -5.82 25.50 4.05
C ARG A 382 -6.26 26.25 2.81
N ASP A 383 -6.20 25.58 1.66
CA ASP A 383 -6.44 26.20 0.36
C ASP A 383 -6.96 25.17 -0.64
N ARG A 384 -7.59 25.67 -1.72
CA ARG A 384 -8.02 24.89 -2.87
C ARG A 384 -7.43 25.45 -4.16
N LEU A 385 -6.71 24.60 -4.87
CA LEU A 385 -6.19 24.91 -6.19
C LEU A 385 -7.34 25.01 -7.20
N ALA A 386 -7.26 26.01 -8.08
CA ALA A 386 -8.19 26.15 -9.19
C ALA A 386 -8.03 24.99 -10.18
N CYS A 387 -9.13 24.61 -10.81
CA CYS A 387 -9.18 23.60 -11.85
C CYS A 387 -9.13 24.22 -13.25
N SER A 388 -8.59 23.50 -14.23
CA SER A 388 -8.64 23.83 -15.65
C SER A 388 -9.66 22.95 -16.40
N GLY A 389 -10.17 23.46 -17.52
CA GLY A 389 -11.13 22.77 -18.40
C GLY A 389 -12.49 23.48 -18.50
N PRO A 390 -13.40 22.98 -19.36
CA PRO A 390 -14.78 23.45 -19.43
C PRO A 390 -15.57 22.95 -18.21
N ASP A 391 -16.34 23.84 -17.59
CA ASP A 391 -17.14 23.59 -16.37
C ASP A 391 -16.39 22.80 -15.29
N PRO A 392 -15.21 23.29 -14.85
CA PRO A 392 -14.36 22.52 -13.97
C PRO A 392 -14.88 22.52 -12.54
N GLU A 393 -14.97 21.33 -11.93
CA GLU A 393 -15.38 21.17 -10.54
C GLU A 393 -14.27 20.54 -9.67
N GLY A 394 -14.21 20.97 -8.41
CA GLY A 394 -13.30 20.44 -7.41
C GLY A 394 -14.01 19.46 -6.48
N ALA A 395 -13.85 18.16 -6.70
CA ALA A 395 -14.29 17.15 -5.74
C ALA A 395 -13.44 17.26 -4.46
N THR A 396 -14.06 17.04 -3.30
CA THR A 396 -13.47 17.34 -2.00
C THR A 396 -13.24 16.07 -1.18
N SER A 397 -12.38 16.16 -0.15
CA SER A 397 -12.25 15.07 0.82
C SER A 397 -13.60 14.66 1.39
N GLY A 398 -14.51 15.60 1.67
CA GLY A 398 -15.86 15.31 2.19
C GLY A 398 -16.66 14.31 1.36
N ASN A 399 -16.42 14.28 0.04
CA ASN A 399 -17.13 13.42 -0.91
C ASN A 399 -16.39 12.11 -1.19
N GLY A 400 -15.35 11.78 -0.42
CA GLY A 400 -14.57 10.54 -0.61
C GLY A 400 -13.39 10.67 -1.56
N PHE A 401 -12.91 11.90 -1.81
CA PHE A 401 -11.72 12.20 -2.62
C PHE A 401 -10.59 12.76 -1.74
N PRO A 402 -9.80 11.92 -1.03
CA PRO A 402 -8.70 12.40 -0.22
C PRO A 402 -7.75 13.31 -1.02
N GLY A 403 -7.46 14.51 -0.48
CA GLY A 403 -6.62 15.52 -1.16
C GLY A 403 -7.35 16.27 -2.28
N GLY A 404 -8.67 16.08 -2.40
CA GLY A 404 -9.48 16.61 -3.48
C GLY A 404 -9.13 16.01 -4.84
N MET A 405 -9.95 16.28 -5.84
CA MET A 405 -9.70 15.89 -7.21
C MET A 405 -10.37 16.87 -8.17
N CYS A 406 -9.62 17.32 -9.17
CA CYS A 406 -10.18 18.10 -10.25
C CYS A 406 -10.93 17.21 -11.21
N HIS A 407 -12.08 17.64 -11.72
CA HIS A 407 -12.86 16.88 -12.68
C HIS A 407 -13.74 17.77 -13.55
N ALA A 408 -14.20 17.21 -14.66
CA ALA A 408 -15.13 17.85 -15.59
C ALA A 408 -16.03 16.76 -16.21
N PRO A 409 -17.26 17.08 -16.63
CA PRO A 409 -18.12 16.14 -17.34
C PRO A 409 -17.53 15.74 -18.71
N CYS A 410 -17.90 14.55 -19.19
CA CYS A 410 -17.59 14.08 -20.54
C CYS A 410 -18.75 13.23 -21.08
N ASP A 411 -18.69 12.90 -22.38
CA ASP A 411 -19.82 12.27 -23.06
C ASP A 411 -19.70 10.75 -23.18
N ALA A 412 -18.47 10.21 -23.24
CA ALA A 412 -18.24 8.81 -23.60
C ALA A 412 -17.10 8.18 -22.81
N TYR A 413 -17.40 7.10 -22.07
CA TYR A 413 -16.37 6.32 -21.37
C TYR A 413 -15.27 5.84 -22.32
N GLY A 414 -14.03 5.88 -21.83
CA GLY A 414 -12.84 5.50 -22.60
C GLY A 414 -12.35 6.56 -23.59
N ALA A 415 -13.12 7.64 -23.83
CA ALA A 415 -12.61 8.79 -24.57
C ALA A 415 -11.37 9.36 -23.89
N ARG A 416 -10.38 9.79 -24.68
CA ARG A 416 -9.11 10.33 -24.21
C ARG A 416 -8.94 11.78 -24.64
N GLN A 417 -8.31 12.58 -23.77
CA GLN A 417 -7.91 13.95 -24.06
C GLN A 417 -6.61 14.26 -23.31
N GLY A 418 -5.48 14.25 -24.03
CA GLY A 418 -4.15 14.34 -23.40
C GLY A 418 -3.95 13.20 -22.40
N ASP A 419 -3.54 13.55 -21.17
CA ASP A 419 -3.36 12.61 -20.05
C ASP A 419 -4.65 12.32 -19.28
N ALA A 420 -5.81 12.77 -19.80
CA ALA A 420 -7.11 12.51 -19.20
C ALA A 420 -7.90 11.44 -19.96
N VAL A 421 -8.74 10.72 -19.22
CA VAL A 421 -9.66 9.72 -19.75
C VAL A 421 -11.02 9.85 -19.10
N CYS A 422 -12.08 9.67 -19.89
CA CYS A 422 -13.45 9.72 -19.43
C CYS A 422 -13.81 8.40 -18.72
N GLY A 423 -13.96 8.45 -17.40
CA GLY A 423 -14.21 7.29 -16.55
C GLY A 423 -15.46 7.43 -15.66
N PRO A 424 -15.95 6.33 -15.06
CA PRO A 424 -17.11 6.37 -14.18
C PRO A 424 -16.74 6.91 -12.80
N VAL A 425 -17.38 8.01 -12.39
CA VAL A 425 -17.24 8.58 -11.04
C VAL A 425 -18.59 8.56 -10.32
N PRO A 426 -18.67 7.91 -9.15
CA PRO A 426 -19.86 8.01 -8.29
C PRO A 426 -19.95 9.40 -7.65
N PHE A 427 -21.06 10.10 -7.86
CA PHE A 427 -21.37 11.37 -7.18
C PHE A 427 -22.53 11.24 -6.19
N ASP A 428 -22.70 12.26 -5.35
CA ASP A 428 -23.94 12.43 -4.59
C ASP A 428 -25.02 13.04 -5.53
N GLY A 429 -26.28 12.62 -5.40
CA GLY A 429 -27.37 12.97 -6.34
C GLY A 429 -27.68 11.92 -7.44
N GLY A 430 -27.60 10.64 -7.13
CA GLY A 430 -28.08 9.54 -7.99
C GLY A 430 -29.60 9.59 -8.21
N ALA A 431 -30.07 9.11 -9.37
CA ALA A 431 -31.46 9.27 -9.81
C ALA A 431 -32.47 8.49 -8.94
N LEU A 432 -32.06 7.33 -8.42
CA LEU A 432 -32.93 6.45 -7.63
C LEU A 432 -32.66 6.53 -6.13
N PHE A 433 -31.40 6.74 -5.72
CA PHE A 433 -31.00 6.64 -4.31
C PHE A 433 -30.38 7.93 -3.76
N GLY A 434 -30.46 9.05 -4.49
CA GLY A 434 -30.02 10.36 -4.00
C GLY A 434 -28.50 10.49 -3.81
N GLY A 435 -27.70 9.51 -4.24
CA GLY A 435 -26.23 9.55 -4.19
C GLY A 435 -25.57 8.29 -3.66
N PHE A 436 -24.31 8.08 -4.03
CA PHE A 436 -23.55 6.88 -3.66
C PHE A 436 -23.48 6.66 -2.15
N THR A 437 -23.11 7.71 -1.39
CA THR A 437 -22.93 7.60 0.06
C THR A 437 -24.26 7.36 0.76
N HIS A 438 -25.34 8.01 0.30
CA HIS A 438 -26.68 7.79 0.84
C HIS A 438 -27.17 6.36 0.57
N CYS A 439 -27.08 5.91 -0.69
CA CYS A 439 -27.48 4.56 -1.10
C CYS A 439 -26.84 3.47 -0.22
N LEU A 440 -25.53 3.57 0.02
CA LEU A 440 -24.82 2.55 0.75
C LEU A 440 -24.94 2.70 2.28
N ALA A 441 -24.71 3.90 2.81
CA ALA A 441 -24.60 4.10 4.25
C ALA A 441 -25.94 4.34 4.95
N ARG A 442 -26.94 4.89 4.23
CA ARG A 442 -28.29 5.16 4.78
C ARG A 442 -29.30 4.09 4.37
N LEU A 443 -29.32 3.70 3.09
CA LEU A 443 -30.31 2.73 2.59
C LEU A 443 -29.83 1.27 2.66
N GLY A 444 -28.55 1.02 2.92
CA GLY A 444 -28.00 -0.33 3.05
C GLY A 444 -28.07 -1.16 1.76
N LYS A 445 -28.17 -0.51 0.59
CA LYS A 445 -28.30 -1.22 -0.69
C LYS A 445 -26.98 -1.89 -1.10
N PRO A 446 -27.03 -2.94 -1.93
CA PRO A 446 -25.82 -3.56 -2.47
C PRO A 446 -24.95 -2.54 -3.18
N PHE A 447 -23.64 -2.62 -2.96
CA PHE A 447 -22.69 -1.64 -3.50
C PHE A 447 -22.81 -1.49 -5.03
N ALA A 448 -22.99 -2.61 -5.75
CA ALA A 448 -23.10 -2.60 -7.20
C ALA A 448 -24.30 -1.75 -7.69
N ALA A 449 -25.44 -1.85 -7.01
CA ALA A 449 -26.61 -1.03 -7.29
C ALA A 449 -26.33 0.46 -7.03
N CYS A 450 -25.62 0.77 -5.95
CA CYS A 450 -25.29 2.16 -5.62
C CYS A 450 -24.36 2.80 -6.65
N ILE A 451 -23.32 2.10 -7.10
CA ILE A 451 -22.43 2.63 -8.15
C ILE A 451 -23.17 2.79 -9.47
N ALA A 452 -24.01 1.82 -9.85
CA ALA A 452 -24.76 1.89 -11.11
C ALA A 452 -25.69 3.12 -11.15
N ASP A 453 -26.33 3.45 -10.02
CA ASP A 453 -27.23 4.61 -9.91
C ASP A 453 -26.50 5.96 -9.91
N SER A 454 -25.31 6.02 -9.31
CA SER A 454 -24.65 7.29 -9.02
C SER A 454 -23.49 7.66 -9.96
N SER A 455 -23.07 6.74 -10.83
CA SER A 455 -21.88 6.95 -11.66
C SER A 455 -22.19 7.81 -12.88
N ARG A 456 -21.35 8.81 -13.13
CA ARG A 456 -21.46 9.69 -14.30
C ARG A 456 -20.14 9.71 -15.09
N PRO A 457 -20.17 9.85 -16.43
CA PRO A 457 -18.95 10.01 -17.21
C PRO A 457 -18.24 11.31 -16.84
N THR A 458 -16.98 11.17 -16.44
CA THR A 458 -16.17 12.28 -15.91
C THR A 458 -14.73 12.17 -16.39
N TRP A 459 -14.12 13.29 -16.80
CA TRP A 459 -12.70 13.38 -17.08
C TRP A 459 -11.88 13.16 -15.80
N LEU A 460 -10.97 12.20 -15.86
CA LEU A 460 -10.07 11.78 -14.79
C LEU A 460 -8.64 11.65 -15.33
N ALA A 461 -7.66 11.59 -14.43
CA ALA A 461 -6.31 11.23 -14.83
C ALA A 461 -6.29 9.78 -15.36
N HIS A 462 -5.73 9.60 -16.54
CA HIS A 462 -5.41 8.28 -17.09
C HIS A 462 -4.33 7.61 -16.23
N CYS A 463 -4.38 6.28 -16.20
CA CYS A 463 -3.35 5.48 -15.56
C CYS A 463 -3.14 4.17 -16.29
N ASP A 464 -1.93 3.65 -16.08
CA ASP A 464 -1.50 2.34 -16.52
C ASP A 464 -0.35 1.91 -15.59
N ARG A 465 0.41 0.89 -15.99
CA ARG A 465 1.59 0.47 -15.24
C ARG A 465 2.63 1.60 -15.19
N ALA A 466 3.02 2.20 -16.31
CA ALA A 466 4.02 3.26 -16.33
C ALA A 466 3.57 4.56 -15.62
N ASN A 467 2.26 4.81 -15.57
CA ASN A 467 1.63 6.03 -15.06
C ASN A 467 0.73 5.70 -13.85
N PRO A 468 1.32 5.42 -12.67
CA PRO A 468 0.55 5.03 -11.50
C PRO A 468 -0.18 6.21 -10.87
N CYS A 469 -1.34 5.94 -10.29
CA CYS A 469 -2.08 6.92 -9.50
C CYS A 469 -1.33 7.37 -8.25
N ARG A 470 -1.74 8.54 -7.71
CA ARG A 470 -1.28 9.01 -6.39
C ARG A 470 -1.75 8.09 -5.25
N GLU A 471 -1.13 8.25 -4.08
CA GLU A 471 -1.54 7.52 -2.87
C GLU A 471 -3.04 7.71 -2.57
N ASP A 472 -3.68 6.69 -2.00
CA ASP A 472 -5.12 6.57 -1.76
C ASP A 472 -6.01 6.47 -3.01
N TYR A 473 -5.42 6.53 -4.21
CA TYR A 473 -6.09 6.30 -5.49
C TYR A 473 -5.56 5.00 -6.10
N LEU A 474 -6.34 4.39 -6.98
CA LEU A 474 -5.94 3.22 -7.74
C LEU A 474 -6.39 3.33 -9.19
N CYS A 475 -5.77 2.53 -10.05
CA CYS A 475 -6.13 2.48 -11.45
C CYS A 475 -7.32 1.54 -11.67
N ALA A 476 -8.51 2.12 -11.79
CA ALA A 476 -9.74 1.39 -12.02
C ALA A 476 -9.98 1.21 -13.51
N ARG A 477 -10.49 0.04 -13.91
CA ARG A 477 -10.80 -0.24 -15.31
C ARG A 477 -11.92 0.68 -15.79
N VAL A 478 -11.79 1.14 -17.03
CA VAL A 478 -12.78 1.97 -17.72
C VAL A 478 -13.32 1.22 -18.93
N PRO A 479 -14.64 1.15 -19.13
CA PRO A 479 -15.22 0.59 -20.35
C PRO A 479 -14.67 1.30 -21.60
N GLY A 480 -14.31 0.52 -22.62
CA GLY A 480 -13.76 1.05 -23.88
C GLY A 480 -12.23 1.22 -23.90
N LEU A 481 -11.52 0.91 -22.80
CA LEU A 481 -10.06 0.86 -22.76
C LEU A 481 -9.53 -0.59 -22.75
N PRO A 482 -8.26 -0.80 -23.16
CA PRO A 482 -7.49 -1.99 -22.82
C PRO A 482 -7.54 -2.34 -21.33
N GLY A 483 -7.50 -3.64 -21.00
CA GLY A 483 -7.71 -4.12 -19.64
C GLY A 483 -6.62 -3.74 -18.61
N ASP A 484 -5.47 -3.27 -19.08
CA ASP A 484 -4.31 -2.80 -18.31
C ASP A 484 -4.22 -1.26 -18.21
N GLU A 485 -5.20 -0.56 -18.77
CA GLU A 485 -5.36 0.89 -18.70
C GLU A 485 -6.64 1.26 -17.96
N GLY A 486 -6.66 2.46 -17.38
CA GLY A 486 -7.79 2.89 -16.59
C GLY A 486 -7.79 4.36 -16.23
N ALA A 487 -8.61 4.67 -15.22
CA ALA A 487 -8.71 5.99 -14.63
C ALA A 487 -8.32 5.94 -13.15
N CYS A 488 -7.64 6.98 -12.67
CA CYS A 488 -7.34 7.12 -11.26
C CYS A 488 -8.59 7.47 -10.45
N LEU A 489 -9.03 6.52 -9.64
CA LEU A 489 -10.16 6.67 -8.73
C LEU A 489 -9.74 6.51 -7.27
N PRO A 490 -10.35 7.25 -6.34
CA PRO A 490 -10.14 7.01 -4.92
C PRO A 490 -10.45 5.56 -4.56
N THR A 491 -9.61 4.98 -3.72
CA THR A 491 -9.84 3.67 -3.12
C THR A 491 -11.19 3.55 -2.39
N TYR A 492 -11.75 4.70 -2.00
CA TYR A 492 -13.09 4.81 -1.43
C TYR A 492 -14.19 4.21 -2.33
N PHE A 493 -14.04 4.25 -3.65
CA PHE A 493 -15.08 3.85 -4.62
C PHE A 493 -14.89 2.44 -5.18
N LEU A 494 -13.98 1.64 -4.63
CA LEU A 494 -13.66 0.31 -5.13
C LEU A 494 -14.15 -0.76 -4.16
N ALA A 495 -15.11 -1.59 -4.56
CA ALA A 495 -15.70 -2.59 -3.66
C ALA A 495 -14.66 -3.54 -3.08
N GLN A 496 -13.71 -4.01 -3.89
CA GLN A 496 -12.79 -5.05 -3.45
C GLN A 496 -11.81 -4.64 -2.33
N ILE A 497 -11.74 -3.37 -1.98
CA ILE A 497 -10.88 -2.84 -0.90
C ILE A 497 -11.69 -2.27 0.25
N ARG A 498 -12.96 -2.67 0.35
CA ARG A 498 -13.90 -2.21 1.36
C ARG A 498 -14.44 -3.35 2.18
N VAL A 499 -14.56 -3.12 3.48
CA VAL A 499 -15.10 -4.10 4.42
C VAL A 499 -16.63 -4.04 4.48
N ASP A 500 -17.22 -2.96 3.99
CA ASP A 500 -18.66 -2.69 3.91
C ASP A 500 -19.19 -2.90 2.48
N GLY A 501 -20.51 -3.02 2.33
CA GLY A 501 -21.16 -3.20 1.02
C GLY A 501 -21.14 -4.62 0.46
N HIS A 502 -20.61 -5.58 1.22
CA HIS A 502 -20.66 -7.01 0.92
C HIS A 502 -21.81 -7.69 1.65
N ALA A 503 -22.74 -8.29 0.92
CA ALA A 503 -23.88 -9.02 1.49
C ALA A 503 -23.58 -10.53 1.54
N LEU A 504 -23.75 -11.13 2.72
CA LEU A 504 -23.95 -12.56 2.84
C LEU A 504 -25.40 -12.83 2.43
N ALA A 505 -25.67 -13.80 1.54
CA ALA A 505 -27.03 -13.99 1.00
C ALA A 505 -28.09 -14.43 2.03
N ASP A 506 -27.73 -14.70 3.28
CA ASP A 506 -28.62 -15.26 4.30
C ASP A 506 -28.68 -14.42 5.59
N ARG A 507 -28.83 -13.10 5.48
CA ARG A 507 -29.26 -12.24 6.61
C ARG A 507 -30.33 -11.25 6.20
#